data_AF-A0A5B0K775-F1
#
_entry.id   AF-A0A5B0K775-F1
#
_cell.length_a   1.000
_cell.length_b   1.000
_cell.length_c   1.000
_cell.angle_alpha   90.00
_cell.angle_beta   90.00
_cell.angle_gamma   90.00
#
_symmetry.space_group_name_H-M   'P 1'
#
loop_
_entity.id
_entity.type
_entity.pdbx_description
1 polymer ?
#
loop_
_entity_poly.entity_id
_entity_poly.type
_entity_poly.pdbx_seq_one_letter_code
_entity_poly.pdbx_strand_id
1 'polypeptide(L)'
;MNEEKLISILIQYGFTKKQVYNLQRLSVKYSTTLEESVFELARRFNRSVFTHVFVFIIVAFDYCHNLREYNSLSFFVFHLVMLAFCFIAIDFFAPLFQAYKAKKVVRHINEKYGQQ
;
A
#
# COMPACT_ATOMS: atom_id res chain seq x y z
N MET A 1 23.56 -1.64 -3.26
CA MET A 1 23.91 -2.55 -2.14
C MET A 1 24.04 -4.00 -2.65
N ASN A 2 24.70 -4.94 -1.96
CA ASN A 2 24.67 -6.37 -2.36
C ASN A 2 23.24 -6.93 -2.23
N GLU A 3 22.76 -7.68 -3.22
CA GLU A 3 21.39 -8.19 -3.28
C GLU A 3 21.07 -9.16 -2.13
N GLU A 4 21.98 -10.07 -1.77
CA GLU A 4 21.77 -10.97 -0.62
C GLU A 4 21.60 -10.21 0.69
N LYS A 5 22.36 -9.13 0.84
CA LYS A 5 22.24 -8.22 2.00
C LYS A 5 20.88 -7.53 1.99
N LEU A 6 20.42 -7.04 0.83
CA LEU A 6 19.08 -6.46 0.69
C LEU A 6 17.97 -7.46 1.07
N ILE A 7 18.08 -8.71 0.61
CA ILE A 7 17.12 -9.78 0.93
C ILE A 7 17.07 -10.04 2.43
N SER A 8 18.22 -10.11 3.11
CA SER A 8 18.25 -10.29 4.57
C SER A 8 17.55 -9.15 5.31
N ILE A 9 17.76 -7.89 4.86
CA ILE A 9 17.08 -6.72 5.43
C ILE A 9 15.57 -6.80 5.15
N LEU A 10 15.14 -7.14 3.94
CA LEU A 10 13.72 -7.28 3.61
C LEU A 10 13.03 -8.29 4.54
N ILE A 11 13.65 -9.46 4.75
CA ILE A 11 13.12 -10.49 5.65
C ILE A 11 13.07 -10.00 7.10
N GLN A 12 14.14 -9.34 7.58
CA GLN A 12 14.19 -8.76 8.93
C GLN A 12 13.06 -7.75 9.17
N TYR A 13 12.70 -6.98 8.15
CA TYR A 13 11.60 -6.00 8.19
C TYR A 13 10.24 -6.62 7.85
N GLY A 14 10.13 -7.95 7.88
CA GLY A 14 8.88 -8.69 7.85
C GLY A 14 8.36 -9.04 6.46
N PHE A 15 9.17 -8.95 5.40
CA PHE A 15 8.80 -9.55 4.12
C PHE A 15 8.86 -11.08 4.21
N THR A 16 7.84 -11.74 3.69
CA THR A 16 7.90 -13.20 3.53
C THR A 16 8.79 -13.57 2.34
N LYS A 17 9.36 -14.79 2.35
CA LYS A 17 10.14 -15.30 1.20
C LYS A 17 9.36 -15.21 -0.12
N LYS A 18 8.05 -15.46 -0.09
CA LYS A 18 7.15 -15.32 -1.24
C LYS A 18 7.07 -13.86 -1.75
N GLN A 19 6.99 -12.89 -0.83
CA GLN A 19 6.95 -11.47 -1.19
C GLN A 19 8.28 -11.01 -1.81
N VAL A 20 9.41 -11.45 -1.28
CA VAL A 20 10.74 -11.17 -1.84
C VAL A 20 10.88 -11.78 -3.23
N TYR A 21 10.51 -13.06 -3.39
CA TYR A 21 10.54 -13.74 -4.68
C TYR A 21 9.67 -13.03 -5.73
N ASN A 22 8.46 -12.60 -5.35
CA ASN A 22 7.59 -11.83 -6.24
C ASN A 22 8.23 -10.49 -6.63
N LEU A 23 8.89 -9.80 -5.71
CA LEU A 23 9.62 -8.56 -6.01
C LEU A 23 10.78 -8.80 -6.97
N GLN A 24 11.57 -9.85 -6.79
CA GLN A 24 12.64 -10.23 -7.72
C GLN A 24 12.09 -10.57 -9.11
N ARG A 25 10.97 -11.31 -9.17
CA ARG A 25 10.33 -11.62 -10.45
C ARG A 25 9.82 -10.35 -11.15
N LEU A 26 9.29 -9.38 -10.39
CA LEU A 26 8.87 -8.09 -10.92
C LEU A 26 10.09 -7.27 -11.38
N SER A 27 11.19 -7.29 -10.63
CA SER A 27 12.39 -6.54 -10.99
C SER A 27 12.97 -7.05 -12.31
N VAL A 28 13.05 -8.38 -12.50
CA VAL A 28 13.43 -9.02 -13.77
C VAL A 28 12.47 -8.63 -14.90
N LYS A 29 11.16 -8.70 -14.65
CA LYS A 29 10.14 -8.38 -15.66
C LYS A 29 10.25 -6.94 -16.18
N TYR A 30 10.57 -6.00 -15.30
CA TYR A 30 10.69 -4.58 -15.63
C TYR A 30 12.14 -4.13 -15.87
N SER A 31 13.09 -5.07 -15.96
CA SER A 31 14.52 -4.79 -16.15
C SER A 31 15.08 -3.78 -15.13
N THR A 32 14.62 -3.88 -13.88
CA THR A 32 15.06 -3.05 -12.74
C THR A 32 15.80 -3.91 -11.71
N THR A 33 16.55 -3.26 -10.83
CA THR A 33 17.15 -3.96 -9.69
C THR A 33 16.12 -4.23 -8.59
N LEU A 34 16.39 -5.22 -7.72
CA LEU A 34 15.55 -5.47 -6.54
C LEU A 34 15.47 -4.23 -5.64
N GLU A 35 16.59 -3.49 -5.53
CA GLU A 35 16.68 -2.24 -4.78
C GLU A 35 15.72 -1.19 -5.36
N GLU A 36 15.80 -0.91 -6.66
CA GLU A 36 14.89 0.02 -7.35
C GLU A 36 13.42 -0.38 -7.19
N SER A 37 13.10 -1.68 -7.30
CA SER A 37 11.74 -2.18 -7.11
C SER A 37 11.22 -1.94 -5.69
N VAL A 38 12.06 -2.09 -4.67
CA VAL A 38 11.72 -1.81 -3.27
C VAL A 38 11.54 -0.31 -3.04
N PHE A 39 12.42 0.52 -3.61
CA PHE A 39 12.31 1.99 -3.54
C PHE A 39 11.05 2.50 -4.23
N GLU A 40 10.72 1.97 -5.40
CA GLU A 40 9.51 2.32 -6.14
C GLU A 40 8.24 1.91 -5.36
N LEU A 41 8.25 0.72 -4.76
CA LEU A 41 7.16 0.25 -3.91
C LEU A 41 6.99 1.16 -2.67
N ALA A 42 8.09 1.56 -2.03
CA ALA A 42 8.06 2.51 -0.91
C ALA A 42 7.54 3.89 -1.32
N ARG A 43 7.92 4.39 -2.51
CA ARG A 43 7.46 5.67 -3.05
C ARG A 43 5.95 5.69 -3.26
N ARG A 44 5.38 4.58 -3.75
CA ARG A 44 3.94 4.44 -3.99
C ARG A 44 3.11 4.40 -2.72
N PHE A 45 3.71 4.10 -1.55
CA PHE A 45 3.00 4.05 -0.27
C PHE A 45 2.25 5.34 0.04
N ASN A 46 2.93 6.50 0.02
CA ASN A 46 2.33 7.77 0.39
C ASN A 46 1.17 8.14 -0.55
N ARG A 47 1.36 7.94 -1.86
CA ARG A 47 0.31 8.18 -2.86
C ARG A 47 -0.90 7.29 -2.61
N SER A 48 -0.67 6.01 -2.32
CA SER A 48 -1.75 5.08 -2.02
C SER A 48 -2.50 5.47 -0.75
N VAL A 49 -1.79 5.78 0.35
CA VAL A 49 -2.42 6.27 1.60
C VAL A 49 -3.26 7.52 1.33
N PHE A 50 -2.71 8.49 0.60
CA PHE A 50 -3.42 9.72 0.25
C PHE A 50 -4.71 9.42 -0.52
N THR A 51 -4.68 8.54 -1.51
CA THR A 51 -5.87 8.15 -2.27
C THR A 51 -6.94 7.53 -1.36
N HIS A 52 -6.56 6.66 -0.42
CA HIS A 52 -7.53 6.05 0.51
C HIS A 52 -8.16 7.09 1.43
N VAL A 53 -7.35 7.96 2.03
CA VAL A 53 -7.84 9.04 2.91
C VAL A 53 -8.75 9.99 2.14
N PHE A 54 -8.37 10.34 0.91
CA PHE A 54 -9.16 11.24 0.07
C PHE A 54 -10.53 10.65 -0.30
N VAL A 55 -10.57 9.38 -0.73
CA VAL A 55 -11.82 8.67 -1.02
C VAL A 55 -12.68 8.59 0.24
N PHE A 56 -12.08 8.26 1.39
CA PHE A 56 -12.80 8.22 2.66
C PHE A 56 -13.43 9.57 3.03
N ILE A 57 -12.71 10.68 2.80
CA ILE A 57 -13.25 12.04 3.04
C ILE A 57 -14.43 12.33 2.12
N ILE A 58 -14.35 12.01 0.83
CA ILE A 58 -15.46 12.22 -0.13
C ILE A 58 -16.69 11.44 0.32
N VAL A 59 -16.50 10.18 0.68
CA VAL A 59 -17.56 9.29 1.15
C VAL A 59 -18.19 9.81 2.44
N ALA A 60 -17.38 10.23 3.41
CA ALA A 60 -17.88 10.76 4.67
C ALA A 60 -18.62 12.09 4.46
N PHE A 61 -18.15 12.93 3.55
CA PHE A 61 -18.80 14.18 3.19
C PHE A 61 -20.17 13.94 2.55
N ASP A 62 -20.24 13.05 1.55
CA ASP A 62 -21.50 12.67 0.88
C ASP A 62 -22.51 12.11 1.88
N TYR A 63 -22.07 11.20 2.76
CA TYR A 63 -22.89 10.62 3.82
C TYR A 63 -23.45 11.70 4.77
N CYS A 64 -22.59 12.58 5.27
CA CYS A 64 -22.98 13.64 6.20
C CYS A 64 -23.93 14.66 5.57
N HIS A 65 -23.72 15.00 4.29
CA HIS A 65 -24.51 16.00 3.59
C HIS A 65 -25.91 15.47 3.24
N ASN A 66 -26.01 14.23 2.81
CA ASN A 66 -27.25 13.66 2.30
C ASN A 66 -28.07 12.88 3.35
N LEU A 67 -27.61 12.89 4.62
CA LEU A 67 -28.20 12.18 5.76
C LEU A 67 -29.70 12.48 5.98
N ARG A 68 -30.18 13.66 5.55
CA ARG A 68 -31.59 14.06 5.61
C ARG A 68 -32.44 13.65 4.41
N GLU A 69 -31.83 13.35 3.26
CA GLU A 69 -32.54 13.07 2.00
C GLU A 69 -32.57 11.58 1.65
N TYR A 70 -31.86 10.74 2.40
CA TYR A 70 -31.91 9.29 2.19
C TYR A 70 -33.26 8.71 2.63
N ASN A 71 -34.10 8.36 1.65
CA ASN A 71 -35.15 7.36 1.86
C ASN A 71 -34.52 6.01 2.27
N SER A 72 -35.25 5.19 3.03
CA SER A 72 -34.79 3.93 3.63
C SER A 72 -34.08 2.98 2.65
N LEU A 73 -34.54 2.92 1.40
CA LEU A 73 -33.93 2.12 0.33
C LEU A 73 -32.56 2.64 -0.10
N SER A 74 -32.41 3.96 -0.25
CA SER A 74 -31.15 4.58 -0.70
C SER A 74 -30.08 4.49 0.39
N PHE A 75 -30.48 4.60 1.66
CA PHE A 75 -29.60 4.35 2.79
C PHE A 75 -29.08 2.89 2.82
N PHE A 76 -29.96 1.92 2.55
CA PHE A 76 -29.60 0.51 2.49
C PHE A 76 -28.63 0.19 1.35
N VAL A 77 -28.89 0.72 0.15
CA VAL A 77 -27.99 0.56 -1.02
C VAL A 77 -26.63 1.19 -0.76
N PHE A 78 -26.57 2.39 -0.17
CA PHE A 78 -25.32 3.05 0.21
C PHE A 78 -24.49 2.18 1.18
N HIS A 79 -25.12 1.62 2.21
CA HIS A 79 -24.43 0.74 3.17
C HIS A 79 -23.93 -0.54 2.52
N LEU A 80 -24.70 -1.12 1.60
CA LEU A 80 -24.30 -2.33 0.87
C LEU A 80 -23.10 -2.05 -0.05
N VAL A 81 -23.09 -0.90 -0.73
CA VAL A 81 -21.96 -0.45 -1.54
C VAL A 81 -20.73 -0.17 -0.65
N MET A 82 -20.91 0.47 0.50
CA MET A 82 -19.82 0.69 1.47
C MET A 82 -19.25 -0.62 2.01
N LEU A 83 -20.12 -1.58 2.33
CA LEU A 83 -19.71 -2.90 2.81
C LEU A 83 -18.90 -3.62 1.72
N ALA A 84 -19.39 -3.63 0.47
CA ALA A 84 -18.68 -4.19 -0.68
C ALA A 84 -17.34 -3.48 -0.91
N PHE A 85 -17.30 -2.16 -0.76
CA PHE A 85 -16.08 -1.36 -0.86
C PHE A 85 -15.09 -1.74 0.26
N CYS A 86 -15.55 -1.95 1.49
CA CYS A 86 -14.70 -2.43 2.60
C CYS A 86 -14.09 -3.80 2.31
N PHE A 87 -14.87 -4.73 1.73
CA PHE A 87 -14.34 -6.05 1.33
C PHE A 87 -13.28 -5.94 0.22
N ILE A 88 -13.52 -5.11 -0.79
CA ILE A 88 -12.53 -4.84 -1.85
C ILE A 88 -11.31 -4.11 -1.28
N ALA A 89 -11.52 -3.22 -0.32
CA ALA A 89 -10.46 -2.48 0.31
C ALA A 89 -9.50 -3.40 1.08
N ILE A 90 -9.94 -4.52 1.67
CA ILE A 90 -9.05 -5.49 2.32
C ILE A 90 -7.99 -6.03 1.36
N ASP A 91 -8.39 -6.43 0.15
CA ASP A 91 -7.46 -6.86 -0.91
C ASP A 91 -6.59 -5.69 -1.42
N PHE A 92 -7.13 -4.48 -1.37
CA PHE A 92 -6.42 -3.25 -1.71
C PHE A 92 -5.43 -2.78 -0.61
N PHE A 93 -5.64 -3.16 0.65
CA PHE A 93 -4.78 -2.85 1.78
C PHE A 93 -3.57 -3.79 1.87
N ALA A 94 -3.66 -5.00 1.32
CA ALA A 94 -2.51 -5.92 1.24
C ALA A 94 -1.27 -5.30 0.55
N PRO A 95 -1.38 -4.68 -0.64
CA PRO A 95 -0.25 -3.97 -1.24
C PRO A 95 0.14 -2.70 -0.46
N LEU A 96 -0.79 -2.06 0.25
CA LEU A 96 -0.48 -0.93 1.14
C LEU A 96 0.45 -1.36 2.28
N PHE A 97 0.17 -2.51 2.90
CA PHE A 97 0.99 -3.05 3.99
C PHE A 97 2.38 -3.47 3.50
N GLN A 98 2.47 -4.07 2.31
CA GLN A 98 3.75 -4.39 1.69
C GLN A 98 4.55 -3.12 1.36
N ALA A 99 3.89 -2.07 0.86
CA ALA A 99 4.50 -0.77 0.59
C ALA A 99 4.96 -0.05 1.88
N TYR A 100 4.22 -0.21 2.98
CA TYR A 100 4.63 0.28 4.29
C TYR A 100 5.92 -0.39 4.79
N LYS A 101 6.02 -1.73 4.66
CA LYS A 101 7.25 -2.47 4.99
C LYS A 101 8.42 -1.99 4.11
N ALA A 102 8.19 -1.82 2.81
CA ALA A 102 9.19 -1.28 1.89
C ALA A 102 9.67 0.10 2.33
N LYS A 103 8.76 0.99 2.77
CA LYS A 103 9.11 2.31 3.28
C LYS A 103 9.99 2.25 4.54
N LYS A 104 9.75 1.31 5.46
CA LYS A 104 10.64 1.09 6.62
C LYS A 104 12.04 0.64 6.19
N VAL A 105 12.11 -0.28 5.24
CA VAL A 105 13.38 -0.79 4.69
C VAL A 105 14.16 0.34 4.02
N VAL A 106 13.51 1.13 3.15
CA VAL A 106 14.14 2.28 2.48
C VAL A 106 14.62 3.32 3.49
N ARG A 107 13.80 3.63 4.51
CA ARG A 107 14.21 4.55 5.58
C ARG A 107 15.48 4.03 6.28
N HIS A 108 15.51 2.74 6.64
CA HIS A 108 16.67 2.13 7.26
C HIS A 108 17.91 2.16 6.36
N ILE A 109 17.75 1.89 5.06
CA ILE A 109 18.83 1.94 4.08
C ILE A 109 19.38 3.36 4.00
N ASN A 110 18.53 4.38 3.90
CA ASN A 110 18.94 5.77 3.84
C ASN A 110 19.64 6.23 5.14
N GLU A 111 19.14 5.82 6.31
CA GLU A 111 19.74 6.16 7.61
C GLU A 111 21.13 5.52 7.80
N LYS A 112 21.32 4.28 7.31
CA LYS A 112 22.52 3.49 7.57
C LYS A 112 23.58 3.57 6.46
N TYR A 113 23.15 3.85 5.22
CA TYR A 113 23.99 3.83 4.02
C TYR A 113 23.90 5.11 3.19
N GLY A 114 22.98 6.02 3.51
CA GLY A 114 22.74 7.27 2.78
C GLY A 114 23.44 8.50 3.34
N GLN A 115 24.42 8.36 4.25
CA GLN A 115 25.41 9.42 4.49
C GLN A 115 26.59 9.25 3.54
N GLN A 116 26.39 9.69 2.30
CA GLN A 116 27.44 10.17 1.40
C GLN A 116 27.02 11.53 0.87
#